data_AF-A0A2M8KQT1-F1
#
_entry.id   AF-A0A2M8KQT1-F1
#
_cell.length_a   1.000
_cell.length_b   1.000
_cell.length_c   1.000
_cell.angle_alpha   90.00
_cell.angle_beta   90.00
_cell.angle_gamma   90.00
#
_symmetry.space_group_name_H-M   'P 1'
#
loop_
_entity.id
_entity.type
_entity.pdbx_description
1 polymer ?
#
loop_
_entity_poly.entity_id
_entity_poly.type
_entity_poly.pdbx_seq_one_letter_code
_entity_poly.pdbx_strand_id
1 'polypeptide(L)' 'MKKITKELVNKSVEELKKEAQVIRQDIAKRTVERKVKPDKNSNTIKILKKRLAVVLTIAHQKELSKEIK' A
#
# COMPACT_ATOMS: atom_id res chain seq x y z
N MET A 1 -12.12 1.75 -2.53
CA MET A 1 -10.97 1.50 -3.41
C MET A 1 -10.93 2.40 -4.64
N LYS A 2 -12.05 2.62 -5.37
CA LYS A 2 -12.08 3.45 -6.61
C LYS A 2 -11.47 4.86 -6.49
N LYS A 3 -11.60 5.53 -5.34
CA LYS A 3 -10.98 6.85 -5.10
C LYS A 3 -9.45 6.75 -4.93
N ILE A 4 -9.00 5.85 -4.05
CA ILE A 4 -7.58 5.59 -3.78
C ILE A 4 -6.84 5.18 -5.06
N THR A 5 -7.45 4.34 -5.91
CA THR A 5 -6.83 3.93 -7.18
C THR A 5 -6.64 5.11 -8.14
N LYS A 6 -7.58 6.07 -8.21
CA LYS A 6 -7.44 7.26 -9.06
C LYS A 6 -6.29 8.16 -8.59
N GLU A 7 -6.14 8.34 -7.28
CA GLU A 7 -5.05 9.12 -6.71
C GLU A 7 -3.68 8.48 -6.96
N LEU A 8 -3.58 7.15 -6.86
CA LEU A 8 -2.34 6.41 -7.09
C LEU A 8 -1.93 6.36 -8.57
N VAL A 9 -2.88 6.38 -9.49
CA VAL A 9 -2.59 6.40 -10.94
C VAL A 9 -1.86 7.68 -11.36
N ASN A 10 -2.05 8.80 -10.66
CA ASN A 10 -1.39 10.05 -11.02
C ASN A 10 0.05 10.18 -10.46
N LYS A 11 0.44 9.33 -9.49
CA LYS A 11 1.75 9.38 -8.83
C LYS A 11 2.87 8.75 -9.65
N SER A 12 4.12 9.19 -9.47
CA SER A 12 5.27 8.55 -10.13
C SER A 12 5.55 7.16 -9.56
N VAL A 13 6.31 6.33 -10.30
CA VAL A 13 6.71 4.98 -9.81
C VAL A 13 7.52 5.09 -8.51
N GLU A 14 8.38 6.11 -8.39
CA GLU A 14 9.18 6.35 -7.19
C GLU A 14 8.31 6.74 -5.99
N GLU A 15 7.30 7.57 -6.20
CA GLU A 15 6.33 7.92 -5.16
C GLU A 15 5.52 6.71 -4.71
N LEU A 16 5.11 5.83 -5.64
CA LEU A 16 4.43 4.59 -5.32
C LEU A 16 5.32 3.64 -4.50
N LYS A 17 6.63 3.58 -4.78
CA LYS A 17 7.61 2.81 -3.98
C LYS A 17 7.77 3.38 -2.58
N LYS A 18 7.87 4.71 -2.45
CA LYS A 18 7.91 5.39 -1.13
C LYS A 18 6.63 5.11 -0.34
N GLU A 19 5.46 5.23 -0.96
CA GLU A 19 4.19 4.95 -0.29
C GLU A 19 4.05 3.48 0.11
N ALA A 20 4.53 2.55 -0.72
CA ALA A 20 4.59 1.13 -0.37
C ALA A 20 5.48 0.87 0.86
N GLN A 21 6.62 1.56 0.97
CA GLN A 21 7.51 1.46 2.12
C GLN A 21 6.85 1.97 3.40
N VAL A 22 6.17 3.11 3.35
CA VAL A 22 5.42 3.65 4.49
C VAL A 22 4.32 2.68 4.94
N ILE A 23 3.54 2.13 4.00
CA ILE A 23 2.49 1.17 4.34
C ILE A 23 3.07 -0.11 4.97
N ARG A 24 4.25 -0.58 4.53
CA ARG A 24 4.95 -1.71 5.15
C ARG A 24 5.35 -1.41 6.60
N GLN A 25 5.88 -0.21 6.85
CA GLN A 25 6.24 0.24 8.21
C GLN A 25 5.00 0.31 9.11
N ASP A 26 3.90 0.87 8.61
CA ASP A 26 2.64 0.94 9.34
C ASP A 26 2.08 -0.44 9.69
N ILE A 27 2.14 -1.39 8.75
CA ILE A 27 1.74 -2.78 9.00
C ILE A 27 2.62 -3.39 10.08
N ALA A 28 3.94 -3.20 10.01
CA ALA A 28 4.87 -3.74 11.00
C ALA A 28 4.59 -3.17 12.39
N LYS A 29 4.47 -1.84 12.49
CA LYS A 29 4.14 -1.14 13.74
C LYS A 29 2.84 -1.66 14.35
N ARG A 30 1.75 -1.71 13.57
CA ARG A 30 0.46 -2.22 14.05
C ARG A 30 0.48 -3.70 14.40
N THR A 31 1.32 -4.49 13.74
CA THR A 31 1.46 -5.93 14.07
C THR A 31 2.12 -6.12 15.43
N VAL A 32 3.11 -5.29 15.77
CA VAL A 32 3.74 -5.28 17.10
C VAL A 32 2.76 -4.75 18.14
N GLU A 33 2.15 -3.60 17.89
CA GLU A 33 1.19 -2.98 18.81
C GLU A 33 0.01 -3.91 19.11
N ARG A 34 -0.49 -4.65 18.13
CA ARG A 34 -1.60 -5.61 18.31
C ARG A 34 -1.30 -6.70 19.35
N LYS A 35 -0.02 -7.05 19.56
CA LYS A 35 0.37 -8.03 20.60
C LYS A 35 0.27 -7.46 22.02
N VAL A 36 0.46 -6.14 22.16
CA VAL A 36 0.48 -5.44 23.45
C VAL A 36 -0.90 -4.84 23.76
N LYS A 37 -1.53 -4.25 22.75
CA LYS A 37 -2.83 -3.59 22.81
C LYS A 37 -3.62 -3.94 21.56
N PRO A 38 -4.50 -4.96 21.62
CA PRO A 38 -5.30 -5.34 20.46
C PRO A 38 -6.23 -4.19 20.05
N ASP A 39 -6.16 -3.80 18.78
CA ASP A 39 -7.06 -2.80 18.19
C ASP A 39 -8.52 -3.27 18.29
N LYS A 40 -9.42 -2.37 18.71
CA LYS A 40 -10.87 -2.61 18.70
C LYS A 40 -11.39 -2.95 17.28
N ASN A 41 -10.71 -2.45 16.25
CA ASN A 41 -11.01 -2.76 14.86
C ASN A 41 -9.96 -3.73 14.28
N SER A 42 -10.31 -5.02 14.25
CA SER A 42 -9.46 -6.10 13.72
C SER A 42 -9.19 -6.01 12.21
N ASN A 43 -9.96 -5.19 11.48
CA ASN A 43 -9.85 -5.07 10.02
C ASN A 43 -8.77 -4.08 9.57
N THR A 44 -8.16 -3.31 10.47
CA THR A 44 -7.19 -2.26 10.12
C THR A 44 -5.99 -2.80 9.35
N ILE A 45 -5.37 -3.87 9.83
CA ILE A 45 -4.24 -4.53 9.16
C ILE A 45 -4.67 -5.12 7.81
N LYS A 46 -5.87 -5.69 7.72
CA LYS A 46 -6.42 -6.26 6.49
C LYS A 46 -6.63 -5.18 5.42
N ILE A 47 -7.11 -4.00 5.81
CA ILE A 47 -7.29 -2.85 4.92
C ILE A 47 -5.94 -2.32 4.45
N LEU A 48 -4.96 -2.17 5.34
CA LEU A 48 -3.61 -1.73 4.97
C LEU A 48 -2.92 -2.69 4.00
N LYS A 49 -3.02 -4.00 4.22
CA LYS A 49 -2.51 -5.03 3.30
C LYS A 49 -3.16 -4.92 1.91
N LYS A 50 -4.48 -4.72 1.84
CA LYS A 50 -5.18 -4.49 0.57
C LYS A 50 -4.71 -3.23 -0.14
N ARG A 51 -4.48 -2.14 0.59
CA ARG A 51 -3.94 -0.90 0.04
C ARG A 51 -2.53 -1.11 -0.51
N LEU A 52 -1.68 -1.82 0.24
CA LEU A 52 -0.31 -2.18 -0.18
C LEU A 52 -0.33 -2.94 -1.51
N ALA A 53 -1.21 -3.95 -1.62
CA ALA A 53 -1.37 -4.74 -2.84
C ALA A 53 -1.73 -3.87 -4.05
N VAL A 54 -2.68 -2.95 -3.90
CA VAL A 54 -3.05 -2.02 -4.98
C VAL A 54 -1.90 -1.13 -5.41
N VAL A 55 -1.15 -0.55 -4.46
CA VAL A 55 0.01 0.30 -4.76
C VAL A 55 1.06 -0.47 -5.56
N LEU A 56 1.36 -1.71 -5.15
CA LEU A 56 2.32 -2.57 -5.85
C LEU A 56 1.82 -2.95 -7.25
N THR A 57 0.55 -3.29 -7.41
CA THR A 57 -0.02 -3.60 -8.72
C THR A 57 0.08 -2.41 -9.68
N ILE A 58 -0.24 -1.19 -9.22
CA ILE A 58 -0.15 0.02 -10.06
C ILE A 58 1.32 0.33 -10.39
N ALA A 59 2.23 0.19 -9.43
CA ALA A 59 3.66 0.39 -9.66
C ALA A 59 4.19 -0.58 -10.73
N HIS A 60 3.84 -1.87 -10.59
CA HIS A 60 4.25 -2.90 -11.54
C HIS A 60 3.65 -2.70 -12.94
N GLN A 61 2.36 -2.33 -13.02
CA GLN A 61 1.73 -1.98 -14.29
C GLN A 61 2.45 -0.83 -15.00
N LYS A 62 2.90 0.17 -14.25
CA LYS A 62 3.66 1.29 -14.80
C LYS A 62 5.07 0.89 -15.25
N GLU A 63 5.73 0.00 -14.51
CA GLU A 63 7.04 -0.55 -14.91
C GLU A 63 6.92 -1.35 -16.21
N LEU A 64 5.96 -2.27 -16.29
CA LEU A 64 5.69 -3.04 -17.52
C LEU A 64 5.36 -2.12 -18.72
N SER A 65 4.56 -1.08 -18.51
CA SER A 65 4.22 -0.13 -19.58
C SER A 65 5.42 0.70 -20.09
N LYS A 66 6.47 0.84 -19.28
CA LYS A 66 7.73 1.50 -19.68
C LYS A 66 8.65 0.56 -20.44
N GLU A 67 8.67 -0.72 -20.10
CA GLU A 67 9.51 -1.74 -20.77
C GLU A 67 8.98 -2.12 -22.17
N ILE A 68 7.68 -1.94 -22.43
CA ILE A 68 7.04 -2.23 -23.71
C ILE A 68 7.19 -1.06 -24.73
N LYS A 69 7.71 0.10 -24.30
CA LYS A 69 7.97 1.26 -25.17
C LYS A 69 9.43 1.37 -25.54
#